data_AF-A0A7X4KLC2-F1
#
_entry.id   AF-A0A7X4KLC2-F1
#
_cell.length_a   1.000
_cell.length_b   1.000
_cell.length_c   1.000
_cell.angle_alpha   90.00
_cell.angle_beta   90.00
_cell.angle_gamma   90.00
#
_symmetry.space_group_name_H-M   'P 1'
#
loop_
_entity.id
_entity.type
_entity.pdbx_description
1 polymer ?
#
loop_
_entity_poly.entity_id
_entity_poly.type
_entity_poly.pdbx_seq_one_letter_code
_entity_poly.pdbx_strand_id
1 'polypeptide(L)'
;MTSDELIIADPAARSHTPQSWDVTVSESKFYWYDLLVDFPPVPDFRDPLGRYLRRMQFAVEATMEKRLMYMLVSRPKLRFDTSRSTSWGFFGLKLSIPILVGGDQKRDSITIELKVPEDATLKKPTVQVFERFLTLNWGSMIETYSIHDLLQSFDTKHDYPTKVHYVGQTRDPAGRLLKGRISGVNRVCDNNGPDFDNFLLIQRLDFSTGAPIPGADSDEMQDMLLKDQMDLLECILIKYFEVENEKVRSPREVQSREARVASLYHAHMLQRLQVDLALEAPDAFQNLYSDKVKESARHLFEVTFKGSEPVFRVPGKA
;
A
#
# COMPACT_ATOMS: atom_id res chain seq x y z
N MET A 1 8.72 47.80 27.79
CA MET A 1 9.14 46.46 28.26
C MET A 1 7.93 45.56 28.12
N THR A 2 8.07 44.64 27.19
CA THR A 2 7.10 43.63 26.74
C THR A 2 6.84 42.61 27.83
N SER A 3 5.59 42.23 28.00
CA SER A 3 5.20 41.01 28.68
C SER A 3 4.17 40.35 27.76
N ASP A 4 4.69 39.79 26.67
CA ASP A 4 3.97 38.81 25.86
C ASP A 4 3.70 37.62 26.77
N GLU A 5 2.49 37.57 27.32
CA GLU A 5 1.93 36.33 27.82
C GLU A 5 1.72 35.42 26.61
N LEU A 6 2.71 34.57 26.38
CA LEU A 6 2.57 33.32 25.66
C LEU A 6 1.40 32.56 26.28
N ILE A 7 0.22 32.69 25.68
CA ILE A 7 -0.87 31.72 25.81
C ILE A 7 -0.33 30.45 25.17
N ILE A 8 0.32 29.63 26.00
CA ILE A 8 0.54 28.22 25.70
C ILE A 8 -0.86 27.62 25.67
N ALA A 9 -1.43 27.49 24.47
CA ALA A 9 -2.66 26.76 24.28
C ALA A 9 -2.47 25.37 24.89
N ASP A 10 -3.24 25.09 25.94
CA ASP A 10 -3.28 23.77 26.55
C ASP A 10 -3.68 22.75 25.47
N PRO A 11 -2.85 21.74 25.16
CA PRO A 11 -3.20 20.70 24.19
C PRO A 11 -4.44 19.88 24.61
N ALA A 12 -5.01 20.13 25.80
CA ALA A 12 -6.24 19.57 26.32
C ALA A 12 -7.52 20.39 25.99
N ALA A 13 -7.44 21.54 25.31
CA ALA A 13 -8.63 22.21 24.75
C ALA A 13 -9.14 21.44 23.50
N ARG A 14 -9.49 20.17 23.70
CA ARG A 14 -9.98 19.24 22.68
C ARG A 14 -11.50 19.18 22.72
N SER A 15 -12.11 18.92 21.57
CA SER A 15 -13.55 18.85 21.33
C SER A 15 -14.34 18.28 22.52
N HIS A 16 -15.21 19.10 23.12
CA HIS A 16 -16.23 18.63 24.07
C HIS A 16 -17.44 17.97 23.39
N THR A 17 -17.40 17.85 22.06
CA THR A 17 -18.47 17.26 21.25
C THR A 17 -18.08 15.83 20.87
N PRO A 18 -18.98 14.85 21.08
CA PRO A 18 -18.76 13.49 20.60
C PRO A 18 -18.57 13.45 19.08
N GLN A 19 -17.56 12.71 18.63
CA GLN A 19 -17.23 12.61 17.21
C GLN A 19 -17.54 11.22 16.65
N SER A 20 -17.85 11.18 15.35
CA SER A 20 -17.91 9.95 14.55
C SER A 20 -17.10 10.18 13.28
N TRP A 21 -16.19 9.25 12.97
CA TRP A 21 -15.32 9.37 11.80
C TRP A 21 -15.67 8.31 10.77
N ASP A 22 -15.75 8.70 9.50
CA ASP A 22 -15.84 7.80 8.36
C ASP A 22 -14.55 7.94 7.55
N VAL A 23 -13.97 6.80 7.18
CA VAL A 23 -12.70 6.71 6.45
C VAL A 23 -12.94 5.97 5.14
N THR A 24 -12.54 6.60 4.04
CA THR A 24 -12.57 6.01 2.70
C THR A 24 -11.21 6.10 2.02
N VAL A 25 -10.89 5.15 1.14
CA VAL A 25 -9.67 5.22 0.33
C VAL A 25 -9.94 6.05 -0.92
N SER A 26 -9.17 7.11 -1.14
CA SER A 26 -9.25 7.93 -2.36
C SER A 26 -8.28 7.48 -3.44
N GLU A 27 -7.07 7.08 -3.05
CA GLU A 27 -6.05 6.58 -3.98
C GLU A 27 -5.29 5.43 -3.34
N SER A 28 -4.87 4.46 -4.16
CA SER A 28 -3.93 3.44 -3.73
C SER A 28 -2.89 3.17 -4.80
N LYS A 29 -1.71 2.73 -4.38
CA LYS A 29 -0.65 2.30 -5.30
C LYS A 29 0.22 1.24 -4.67
N PHE A 30 0.55 0.23 -5.47
CA PHE A 30 1.49 -0.82 -5.11
C PHE A 30 2.89 -0.46 -5.63
N TYR A 31 3.89 -0.65 -4.77
CA TYR A 31 5.29 -0.52 -5.11
C TYR A 31 5.99 -1.82 -4.76
N TRP A 32 6.67 -2.46 -5.72
CA TRP A 32 7.36 -3.72 -5.49
C TRP A 32 8.56 -3.49 -4.56
N TYR A 33 8.41 -3.89 -3.30
CA TYR A 33 9.35 -3.55 -2.22
C TYR A 33 10.68 -4.28 -2.38
N ASP A 34 10.66 -5.52 -2.86
CA ASP A 34 11.90 -6.28 -3.13
C ASP A 34 12.81 -5.56 -4.15
N LEU A 35 12.21 -4.82 -5.10
CA LEU A 35 12.95 -4.01 -6.06
C LEU A 35 13.51 -2.71 -5.48
N LEU A 36 13.05 -2.27 -4.30
CA LEU A 36 13.53 -1.06 -3.63
C LEU A 36 14.71 -1.35 -2.69
N VAL A 37 14.67 -2.48 -1.98
CA VAL A 37 15.66 -2.83 -0.96
C VAL A 37 16.92 -3.47 -1.55
N ASP A 38 16.77 -4.32 -2.58
CA ASP A 38 17.87 -5.05 -3.22
C ASP A 38 18.42 -4.35 -4.48
N PHE A 39 18.19 -3.04 -4.63
CA PHE A 39 18.55 -2.34 -5.87
C PHE A 39 20.01 -1.88 -5.93
N PRO A 40 20.75 -2.10 -7.05
CA PRO A 40 22.09 -1.55 -7.21
C PRO A 40 22.10 -0.02 -7.09
N PRO A 41 23.14 0.59 -6.48
CA PRO A 41 23.08 1.98 -6.00
C PRO A 41 22.80 3.06 -7.04
N VAL A 42 23.03 2.81 -8.33
CA VAL A 42 22.73 3.76 -9.41
C VAL A 42 22.33 3.01 -10.67
N PRO A 43 21.03 2.94 -11.02
CA PRO A 43 20.61 2.45 -12.32
C PRO A 43 21.11 3.39 -13.44
N ASP A 44 21.59 2.84 -14.55
CA ASP A 44 21.92 3.65 -15.74
C ASP A 44 20.64 4.26 -16.31
N PHE A 45 20.59 5.59 -16.43
CA PHE A 45 19.45 6.33 -16.98
C PHE A 45 19.24 6.10 -18.48
N ARG A 46 20.26 5.62 -19.18
CA ARG A 46 20.17 5.25 -20.59
C ARG A 46 19.44 3.92 -20.77
N ASP A 47 19.39 3.09 -19.72
CA ASP A 47 18.67 1.83 -19.70
C ASP A 47 17.18 2.06 -19.36
N PRO A 48 16.23 1.58 -20.19
CA PRO A 48 14.80 1.56 -19.86
C PRO A 48 14.48 0.98 -18.47
N LEU A 49 15.16 -0.09 -18.05
CA LEU A 49 14.95 -0.69 -16.73
C LEU A 49 15.40 0.28 -15.64
N GLY A 50 16.57 0.89 -15.81
CA GLY A 50 17.08 1.89 -14.87
C GLY A 50 16.14 3.09 -14.69
N ARG A 51 15.54 3.57 -15.78
CA ARG A 51 14.51 4.62 -15.73
C ARG A 51 13.24 4.17 -15.00
N TYR A 52 12.78 2.94 -15.23
CA TYR A 52 11.63 2.38 -14.52
C TYR A 52 11.86 2.39 -13.00
N LEU A 53 12.98 1.82 -12.56
CA LEU A 53 13.34 1.67 -11.15
C LEU A 53 13.48 3.02 -10.46
N ARG A 54 14.10 3.98 -11.15
CA ARG A 54 14.25 5.33 -10.60
C ARG A 54 12.94 6.10 -10.49
N ARG A 55 12.03 5.96 -11.45
CA ARG A 55 10.67 6.53 -11.35
C ARG A 55 9.93 5.95 -10.15
N MET A 56 10.05 4.65 -9.93
CA MET A 56 9.47 3.97 -8.76
C MET A 56 10.06 4.55 -7.46
N GLN A 57 11.40 4.62 -7.35
CA GLN A 57 12.07 5.18 -6.19
C GLN A 57 11.61 6.61 -5.87
N PHE A 58 11.63 7.51 -6.86
CA PHE A 58 11.18 8.89 -6.68
C PHE A 58 9.71 8.99 -6.27
N ALA A 59 8.85 8.15 -6.86
CA ALA A 59 7.44 8.12 -6.49
C ALA A 59 7.25 7.70 -5.03
N VAL A 60 8.00 6.71 -4.54
CA VAL A 60 7.94 6.30 -3.13
C VAL A 60 8.54 7.37 -2.22
N GLU A 61 9.69 7.94 -2.55
CA GLU A 61 10.30 9.02 -1.77
C GLU A 61 9.34 10.21 -1.60
N ALA A 62 8.65 10.63 -2.66
CA ALA A 62 7.63 11.69 -2.61
C ALA A 62 6.41 11.35 -1.72
N THR A 63 6.12 10.06 -1.51
CA THR A 63 5.07 9.63 -0.56
C THR A 63 5.53 9.60 0.89
N MET A 64 6.84 9.46 1.15
CA MET A 64 7.39 9.42 2.51
C MET A 64 7.38 10.78 3.22
N GLU A 65 7.33 11.88 2.47
CA GLU A 65 7.15 13.23 3.01
C GLU A 65 5.72 13.48 3.52
N LYS A 66 4.76 12.69 3.02
CA LYS A 66 3.33 12.82 3.34
C LYS A 66 2.96 11.88 4.48
N ARG A 67 1.87 12.19 5.18
CA ARG A 67 1.25 11.29 6.17
C ARG A 67 0.21 10.41 5.47
N LEU A 68 0.66 9.30 4.89
CA LEU A 68 -0.19 8.30 4.25
C LEU A 68 -0.14 6.99 5.03
N MET A 69 -1.11 6.12 4.79
CA MET A 69 -1.09 4.75 5.30
C MET A 69 -0.31 3.88 4.33
N TYR A 70 0.52 2.98 4.84
CA TYR A 70 1.06 1.90 4.04
C TYR A 70 0.77 0.54 4.68
N MET A 71 0.62 -0.45 3.82
CA MET A 71 0.58 -1.85 4.20
C MET A 71 1.74 -2.56 3.51
N LEU A 72 2.53 -3.32 4.27
CA LEU A 72 3.39 -4.34 3.69
C LEU A 72 2.51 -5.52 3.33
N VAL A 73 2.49 -5.85 2.06
CA VAL A 73 1.67 -6.92 1.53
C VAL A 73 2.53 -7.88 0.72
N SER A 74 2.04 -9.10 0.51
CA SER A 74 2.72 -10.06 -0.36
C SER A 74 1.77 -10.74 -1.32
N ARG A 75 2.34 -11.21 -2.42
CA ARG A 75 1.68 -12.01 -3.47
C ARG A 75 2.59 -13.18 -3.83
N PRO A 76 2.06 -14.27 -4.42
CA PRO A 76 2.90 -15.35 -4.93
C PRO A 76 4.02 -14.79 -5.79
N LYS A 77 5.22 -15.34 -5.62
CA LYS A 77 6.40 -14.91 -6.38
C LYS A 77 6.17 -15.16 -7.86
N LEU A 78 6.34 -14.14 -8.69
CA LEU A 78 6.14 -14.25 -10.13
C LEU A 78 7.41 -13.89 -10.88
N ARG A 79 7.83 -14.76 -11.80
CA ARG A 79 8.98 -14.52 -12.68
C ARG A 79 8.62 -14.80 -14.12
N PHE A 80 9.20 -14.08 -15.06
CA PHE A 80 9.11 -14.50 -16.45
C PHE A 80 9.99 -15.74 -16.67
N ASP A 81 9.47 -16.73 -17.39
CA ASP A 81 10.24 -17.92 -17.74
C ASP A 81 11.13 -17.63 -18.95
N THR A 82 12.36 -17.21 -18.69
CA THR A 82 13.35 -16.86 -19.72
C THR A 82 13.88 -18.08 -20.50
N SER A 83 13.55 -19.30 -20.08
CA SER A 83 13.90 -20.53 -20.82
C SER A 83 12.98 -20.78 -22.02
N ARG A 84 11.82 -20.11 -22.07
CA ARG A 84 10.82 -20.23 -23.13
C ARG A 84 10.67 -18.91 -23.88
N SER A 85 10.47 -19.02 -25.20
CA SER A 85 10.17 -17.85 -26.02
C SER A 85 8.72 -17.38 -25.83
N THR A 86 8.53 -16.06 -25.95
CA THR A 86 7.20 -15.48 -26.10
C THR A 86 6.62 -15.84 -27.47
N SER A 87 5.29 -15.93 -27.56
CA SER A 87 4.60 -16.20 -28.82
C SER A 87 3.54 -15.15 -29.11
N TRP A 88 3.26 -14.95 -30.41
CA TRP A 88 2.22 -14.05 -30.86
C TRP A 88 1.01 -14.85 -31.32
N GLY A 89 -0.18 -14.36 -30.99
CA GLY A 89 -1.43 -14.86 -31.56
C GLY A 89 -1.47 -14.69 -33.08
N PHE A 90 -2.29 -15.50 -33.74
CA PHE A 90 -2.43 -15.49 -35.20
C PHE A 90 -3.06 -14.18 -35.72
N PHE A 91 -3.89 -13.52 -34.91
CA PHE A 91 -4.50 -12.22 -35.23
C PHE A 91 -4.19 -11.19 -34.14
N GLY A 92 -3.88 -9.97 -34.57
CA GLY A 92 -3.68 -8.83 -33.69
C GLY A 92 -2.36 -8.86 -32.92
N LEU A 93 -2.29 -8.07 -31.85
CA LEU A 93 -1.10 -7.93 -31.00
C LEU A 93 -1.29 -8.66 -29.67
N LYS A 94 -1.80 -9.89 -29.75
CA LYS A 94 -1.91 -10.78 -28.59
C LYS A 94 -0.56 -11.43 -28.33
N LEU A 95 0.07 -11.04 -27.25
CA LEU A 95 1.38 -11.55 -26.81
C LEU A 95 1.17 -12.55 -25.67
N SER A 96 1.66 -13.77 -25.84
CA SER A 96 1.68 -14.79 -24.79
C SER A 96 3.10 -14.91 -24.22
N ILE A 97 3.20 -14.76 -22.90
CA ILE A 97 4.44 -14.62 -22.16
C ILE A 97 4.51 -15.76 -21.13
N PRO A 98 5.48 -16.68 -21.25
CA PRO A 98 5.76 -17.70 -20.26
C PRO A 98 6.10 -17.11 -18.88
N ILE A 99 5.52 -17.66 -17.81
CA ILE A 99 5.81 -17.26 -16.43
C ILE A 99 6.03 -18.47 -15.51
N LEU A 100 6.68 -18.22 -14.38
CA LEU A 100 6.85 -19.11 -13.24
C LEU A 100 6.14 -18.50 -12.03
N VAL A 101 5.36 -19.32 -11.34
CA VAL A 101 4.53 -18.92 -10.19
C VAL A 101 4.98 -19.65 -8.94
N GLY A 102 5.13 -18.92 -7.83
CA GLY A 102 5.48 -19.45 -6.52
C GLY A 102 6.96 -19.85 -6.39
N GLY A 103 7.35 -20.28 -5.19
CA GLY A 103 8.70 -20.81 -4.94
C GLY A 103 8.94 -22.18 -5.56
N ASP A 104 7.88 -22.93 -5.86
CA ASP A 104 7.93 -24.19 -6.63
C ASP A 104 8.12 -23.97 -8.14
N GLN A 105 8.11 -22.71 -8.60
CA GLN A 105 8.29 -22.32 -10.01
C GLN A 105 7.31 -23.04 -10.95
N LYS A 106 6.05 -23.15 -10.54
CA LYS A 106 5.00 -23.73 -11.37
C LYS A 106 4.90 -22.95 -12.69
N ARG A 107 5.01 -23.66 -13.80
CA ARG A 107 4.93 -23.06 -15.15
C ARG A 107 3.51 -22.65 -15.48
N ASP A 108 3.39 -21.44 -16.01
CA ASP A 108 2.14 -20.88 -16.52
C ASP A 108 2.43 -19.91 -17.69
N SER A 109 1.43 -19.17 -18.16
CA SER A 109 1.58 -18.11 -19.16
C SER A 109 0.57 -16.99 -18.97
N ILE A 110 1.02 -15.76 -19.17
CA ILE A 110 0.17 -14.57 -19.27
C ILE A 110 -0.08 -14.26 -20.75
N THR A 111 -1.32 -13.99 -21.13
CA THR A 111 -1.64 -13.46 -22.47
C THR A 111 -2.16 -12.04 -22.32
N ILE A 112 -1.51 -11.10 -22.99
CA ILE A 112 -1.91 -9.68 -23.03
C ILE A 112 -2.26 -9.27 -24.46
N GLU A 113 -3.22 -8.36 -24.59
CA GLU A 113 -3.56 -7.73 -25.87
C GLU A 113 -3.01 -6.31 -25.90
N LEU A 114 -2.01 -6.09 -26.76
CA LEU A 114 -1.34 -4.80 -26.87
C LEU A 114 -2.09 -3.89 -27.84
N LYS A 115 -2.04 -2.59 -27.57
CA LYS A 115 -2.43 -1.53 -28.51
C LYS A 115 -1.17 -0.84 -29.00
N VAL A 116 -1.13 -0.46 -30.26
CA VAL A 116 -0.01 0.32 -30.81
C VAL A 116 -0.05 1.72 -30.19
N PRO A 117 1.00 2.17 -29.48
CA PRO A 117 1.07 3.52 -28.96
C PRO A 117 1.06 4.56 -30.09
N GLU A 118 0.55 5.77 -29.83
CA GLU A 118 0.50 6.84 -30.84
C GLU A 118 1.88 7.24 -31.36
N ASP A 119 2.88 7.27 -30.47
CA ASP A 119 4.24 7.67 -30.80
C ASP A 119 5.10 6.54 -31.41
N ALA A 120 4.53 5.35 -31.63
CA ALA A 120 5.25 4.18 -32.11
C ALA A 120 5.63 4.29 -33.61
N THR A 121 6.86 3.90 -33.95
CA THR A 121 7.30 3.77 -35.35
C THR A 121 7.16 2.35 -35.90
N LEU A 122 7.01 1.36 -35.02
CA LEU A 122 6.74 -0.03 -35.37
C LEU A 122 5.28 -0.39 -35.09
N LYS A 123 4.65 -1.17 -35.98
CA LYS A 123 3.30 -1.72 -35.77
C LYS A 123 3.26 -2.90 -34.79
N LYS A 124 4.43 -3.48 -34.51
CA LYS A 124 4.61 -4.63 -33.62
C LYS A 124 5.95 -4.47 -32.91
N PRO A 125 5.99 -4.57 -31.57
CA PRO A 125 7.21 -4.31 -30.84
C PRO A 125 8.15 -5.52 -30.88
N THR A 126 9.45 -5.25 -30.74
CA THR A 126 10.40 -6.28 -30.33
C THR A 126 10.29 -6.49 -28.83
N VAL A 127 10.21 -7.75 -28.40
CA VAL A 127 10.04 -8.11 -26.98
C VAL A 127 11.37 -8.60 -26.43
N GLN A 128 11.80 -8.04 -25.30
CA GLN A 128 12.89 -8.61 -24.50
C GLN A 128 12.34 -8.97 -23.12
N VAL A 129 12.74 -10.15 -22.64
CA VAL A 129 12.23 -10.70 -21.39
C VAL A 129 13.42 -10.93 -20.46
N PHE A 130 13.31 -10.37 -19.27
CA PHE A 130 14.20 -10.57 -18.13
C PHE A 130 13.42 -11.27 -17.03
N GLU A 131 14.10 -11.75 -15.99
CA GLU A 131 13.46 -12.50 -14.91
C GLU A 131 12.25 -11.75 -14.26
N ARG A 132 12.36 -10.42 -14.06
CA ARG A 132 11.32 -9.60 -13.39
C ARG A 132 10.65 -8.58 -14.31
N PHE A 133 11.23 -8.35 -15.48
CA PHE A 133 10.84 -7.26 -16.39
C PHE A 133 10.66 -7.75 -17.81
N LEU A 134 9.79 -7.08 -18.53
CA LEU A 134 9.59 -7.22 -19.96
C LEU A 134 9.69 -5.84 -20.60
N THR A 135 10.43 -5.74 -21.70
CA THR A 135 10.50 -4.51 -22.50
C THR A 135 9.83 -4.71 -23.85
N LEU A 136 9.04 -3.71 -24.25
CA LEU A 136 8.41 -3.63 -25.55
C LEU A 136 9.05 -2.46 -26.30
N ASN A 137 9.85 -2.77 -27.31
CA ASN A 137 10.49 -1.77 -28.15
C ASN A 137 9.66 -1.53 -29.41
N TRP A 138 9.01 -0.38 -29.47
CA TRP A 138 8.17 0.10 -30.58
C TRP A 138 8.95 0.95 -31.60
N GLY A 139 10.29 0.92 -31.55
CA GLY A 139 11.20 1.67 -32.40
C GLY A 139 11.57 3.01 -31.78
N SER A 140 10.68 4.00 -31.87
CA SER A 140 10.83 5.36 -31.30
C SER A 140 10.71 5.38 -29.77
N MET A 141 10.04 4.41 -29.18
CA MET A 141 9.80 4.32 -27.74
C MET A 141 9.98 2.90 -27.22
N ILE A 142 10.33 2.81 -25.93
CA ILE A 142 10.47 1.55 -25.22
C ILE A 142 9.62 1.63 -23.96
N GLU A 143 8.69 0.70 -23.82
CA GLU A 143 7.94 0.48 -22.59
C GLU A 143 8.61 -0.61 -21.77
N THR A 144 8.52 -0.50 -20.46
CA THR A 144 9.10 -1.47 -19.53
C THR A 144 8.04 -1.76 -18.47
N TYR A 145 7.72 -3.03 -18.32
CA TYR A 145 6.76 -3.54 -17.37
C TYR A 145 7.46 -4.51 -16.43
N SER A 146 7.22 -4.39 -15.14
CA SER A 146 7.38 -5.51 -14.23
C SER A 146 6.31 -6.58 -14.55
N ILE A 147 6.54 -7.83 -14.14
CA ILE A 147 5.50 -8.86 -14.28
C ILE A 147 4.20 -8.48 -13.57
N HIS A 148 4.30 -7.77 -12.44
CA HIS A 148 3.15 -7.31 -11.66
C HIS A 148 2.44 -6.13 -12.33
N ASP A 149 3.16 -5.27 -13.05
CA ASP A 149 2.55 -4.20 -13.85
C ASP A 149 1.70 -4.78 -14.98
N LEU A 150 2.13 -5.90 -15.58
CA LEU A 150 1.32 -6.58 -16.60
C LEU A 150 0.01 -7.11 -16.02
N LEU A 151 0.05 -7.65 -14.80
CA LEU A 151 -1.14 -8.13 -14.12
C LEU A 151 -2.13 -7.00 -13.76
N GLN A 152 -1.62 -5.81 -13.43
CA GLN A 152 -2.47 -4.64 -13.13
C GLN A 152 -2.99 -3.94 -14.39
N SER A 153 -2.19 -3.89 -15.46
CA SER A 153 -2.51 -3.09 -16.65
C SER A 153 -3.34 -3.84 -17.69
N PHE A 154 -3.38 -5.18 -17.61
CA PHE A 154 -4.05 -6.03 -18.60
C PHE A 154 -4.96 -7.06 -17.93
N ASP A 155 -6.03 -7.43 -18.62
CA ASP A 155 -6.88 -8.56 -18.21
C ASP A 155 -6.15 -9.88 -18.52
N THR A 156 -5.47 -10.40 -17.50
CA THR A 156 -4.63 -11.61 -17.60
C THR A 156 -5.32 -12.87 -17.12
N LYS A 157 -6.52 -12.75 -16.51
CA LYS A 157 -7.27 -13.82 -15.81
C LYS A 157 -6.54 -14.44 -14.61
N HIS A 158 -5.40 -13.88 -14.20
CA HIS A 158 -4.65 -14.29 -13.02
C HIS A 158 -5.15 -13.52 -11.80
N ASP A 159 -5.86 -14.22 -10.91
CA ASP A 159 -6.35 -13.67 -9.66
C ASP A 159 -5.53 -14.23 -8.50
N TYR A 160 -4.47 -13.50 -8.14
CA TYR A 160 -3.70 -13.79 -6.94
C TYR A 160 -4.12 -12.77 -5.87
N PRO A 161 -4.68 -13.19 -4.73
CA PRO A 161 -5.04 -12.25 -3.68
C PRO A 161 -3.79 -11.73 -2.97
N THR A 162 -3.94 -10.56 -2.35
CA THR A 162 -2.85 -9.83 -1.69
C THR A 162 -2.93 -10.00 -0.18
N LYS A 163 -1.91 -10.62 0.42
CA LYS A 163 -1.86 -10.85 1.87
C LYS A 163 -1.29 -9.62 2.57
N VAL A 164 -1.99 -9.06 3.54
CA VAL A 164 -1.52 -8.00 4.44
C VAL A 164 -0.75 -8.62 5.61
N HIS A 165 0.46 -8.13 5.85
CA HIS A 165 1.34 -8.60 6.93
C HIS A 165 1.65 -7.52 7.94
N TYR A 166 1.75 -6.27 7.50
CA TYR A 166 2.15 -5.16 8.35
C TYR A 166 1.45 -3.88 7.93
N VAL A 167 1.08 -3.06 8.90
CA VAL A 167 0.48 -1.74 8.72
C VAL A 167 1.35 -0.67 9.40
N GLY A 168 1.56 0.45 8.72
CA GLY A 168 2.26 1.60 9.26
C GLY A 168 1.95 2.89 8.50
N GLN A 169 2.60 3.99 8.91
CA GLN A 169 2.47 5.30 8.24
C GLN A 169 3.75 5.68 7.50
N THR A 170 3.60 6.38 6.36
CA THR A 170 4.73 6.75 5.49
C THR A 170 5.60 7.90 6.03
N ARG A 171 5.10 8.71 6.99
CA ARG A 171 5.85 9.84 7.56
C ARG A 171 7.04 9.33 8.39
N ASP A 172 8.16 9.09 7.70
CA ASP A 172 9.38 8.51 8.23
C ASP A 172 10.59 9.40 7.90
N PRO A 173 10.84 10.45 8.70
CA PRO A 173 11.88 11.45 8.39
C PRO A 173 13.30 10.86 8.34
N ALA A 174 13.52 9.68 8.94
CA ALA A 174 14.79 8.98 8.87
C ALA A 174 14.95 8.09 7.61
N GLY A 175 13.88 7.92 6.82
CA GLY A 175 13.83 7.07 5.63
C GLY A 175 14.15 5.60 5.92
N ARG A 176 13.78 5.11 7.11
CA ARG A 176 14.00 3.73 7.56
C ARG A 176 13.23 2.73 6.70
N LEU A 177 12.00 3.02 6.29
CA LEU A 177 11.21 2.11 5.45
C LEU A 177 11.92 1.80 4.13
N LEU A 178 12.32 2.86 3.41
CA LEU A 178 13.05 2.74 2.14
C LEU A 178 14.44 2.11 2.28
N LYS A 179 15.11 2.34 3.41
CA LYS A 179 16.44 1.78 3.69
C LYS A 179 16.38 0.35 4.25
N GLY A 180 15.21 -0.28 4.32
CA GLY A 180 15.05 -1.61 4.93
C GLY A 180 15.51 -1.64 6.38
N ARG A 181 15.12 -0.64 7.19
CA ARG A 181 15.54 -0.49 8.61
C ARG A 181 14.38 -0.61 9.60
N ILE A 182 13.21 -1.06 9.14
CA ILE A 182 12.09 -1.38 10.02
C ILE A 182 12.15 -2.88 10.30
N SER A 183 12.54 -3.25 11.51
CA SER A 183 12.81 -4.65 11.88
C SER A 183 11.60 -5.58 11.67
N GLY A 184 10.39 -5.11 11.96
CA GLY A 184 9.16 -5.86 11.71
C GLY A 184 8.94 -6.14 10.22
N VAL A 185 9.11 -5.13 9.37
CA VAL A 185 9.02 -5.24 7.91
C VAL A 185 10.06 -6.22 7.37
N ASN A 186 11.33 -6.07 7.77
CA ASN A 186 12.39 -6.96 7.31
C ASN A 186 12.12 -8.42 7.69
N ARG A 187 11.67 -8.67 8.92
CA ARG A 187 11.34 -10.05 9.36
C ARG A 187 10.25 -10.67 8.49
N VAL A 188 9.22 -9.90 8.14
CA VAL A 188 8.18 -10.37 7.23
C VAL A 188 8.78 -10.67 5.85
N CYS A 189 9.57 -9.75 5.29
CA CYS A 189 10.22 -9.94 3.99
C CYS A 189 11.12 -11.18 3.97
N ASP A 190 11.92 -11.39 5.00
CA ASP A 190 12.81 -12.56 5.15
C ASP A 190 12.01 -13.88 5.18
N ASN A 191 10.90 -13.90 5.92
CA ASN A 191 10.00 -15.07 5.99
C ASN A 191 9.30 -15.34 4.65
N ASN A 192 9.00 -14.29 3.89
CA ASN A 192 8.29 -14.37 2.60
C ASN A 192 9.21 -14.69 1.42
N GLY A 193 10.49 -14.31 1.47
CA GLY A 193 11.41 -14.25 0.34
C GLY A 193 11.51 -15.49 -0.57
N PRO A 194 11.39 -16.74 -0.06
CA PRO A 194 11.39 -17.92 -0.92
C PRO A 194 10.21 -17.96 -1.90
N ASP A 195 9.00 -17.66 -1.42
CA ASP A 195 7.74 -18.02 -2.07
C ASP A 195 6.89 -16.83 -2.52
N PHE A 196 7.19 -15.63 -2.00
CA PHE A 196 6.38 -14.44 -2.21
C PHE A 196 7.20 -13.24 -2.65
N ASP A 197 6.58 -12.36 -3.45
CA ASP A 197 7.05 -11.00 -3.70
C ASP A 197 6.38 -10.05 -2.72
N ASN A 198 7.14 -9.10 -2.15
CA ASN A 198 6.64 -8.12 -1.19
C ASN A 198 6.38 -6.78 -1.84
N PHE A 199 5.33 -6.08 -1.41
CA PHE A 199 4.93 -4.78 -1.91
C PHE A 199 4.63 -3.82 -0.77
N LEU A 200 4.84 -2.53 -1.02
CA LEU A 200 4.22 -1.46 -0.26
C LEU A 200 2.93 -1.06 -0.98
N LEU A 201 1.79 -1.36 -0.38
CA LEU A 201 0.52 -0.76 -0.73
C LEU A 201 0.43 0.57 0.02
N ILE A 202 0.55 1.69 -0.68
CA ILE A 202 0.41 3.04 -0.11
C ILE A 202 -0.97 3.58 -0.46
N GLN A 203 -1.70 4.06 0.56
CA GLN A 203 -3.07 4.55 0.43
C GLN A 203 -3.19 6.00 0.90
N ARG A 204 -3.87 6.81 0.08
CA ARG A 204 -4.44 8.08 0.50
C ARG A 204 -5.85 7.84 1.00
N LEU A 205 -6.15 8.44 2.14
CA LEU A 205 -7.39 8.25 2.87
C LEU A 205 -8.05 9.60 3.07
N ASP A 206 -9.37 9.60 2.93
CA ASP A 206 -10.20 10.76 3.19
C ASP A 206 -10.97 10.51 4.49
N PHE A 207 -10.98 11.52 5.36
CA PHE A 207 -11.69 11.49 6.63
C PHE A 207 -12.88 12.45 6.59
N SER A 208 -14.04 11.95 6.99
CA SER A 208 -15.23 12.76 7.25
C SER A 208 -15.64 12.60 8.71
N THR A 209 -15.97 13.70 9.37
CA THR A 209 -16.34 13.69 10.80
C THR A 209 -17.84 13.90 11.04
N GLY A 210 -18.65 13.97 9.97
CA GLY A 210 -20.11 14.13 10.02
C GLY A 210 -20.61 15.45 10.63
N ALA A 211 -19.75 16.23 11.27
CA ALA A 211 -20.02 17.52 11.87
C ALA A 211 -18.76 18.42 11.77
N PRO A 212 -18.93 19.76 11.70
CA PRO A 212 -17.83 20.71 11.79
C PRO A 212 -17.10 20.53 13.12
N ILE A 213 -15.77 20.46 13.09
CA ILE A 213 -14.94 20.39 14.30
C ILE A 213 -14.69 21.82 14.77
N PRO A 214 -15.19 22.22 15.94
CA PRO A 214 -15.01 23.58 16.43
C PRO A 214 -13.52 23.91 16.60
N GLY A 215 -13.08 25.02 16.01
CA GLY A 215 -11.71 25.51 16.13
C GLY A 215 -10.72 24.96 15.10
N ALA A 216 -11.13 24.08 14.18
CA ALA A 216 -10.26 23.59 13.10
C ALA A 216 -10.11 24.61 11.94
N ASP A 217 -9.95 25.89 12.27
CA ASP A 217 -9.95 26.99 11.30
C ASP A 217 -8.54 27.33 10.77
N SER A 218 -7.49 26.76 11.38
CA SER A 218 -6.09 26.94 10.95
C SER A 218 -5.49 25.67 10.36
N ASP A 219 -4.58 25.83 9.40
CA ASP A 219 -3.85 24.73 8.76
C ASP A 219 -3.09 23.85 9.77
N GLU A 220 -2.56 24.45 10.84
CA GLU A 220 -1.85 23.73 11.91
C GLU A 220 -2.78 22.79 12.68
N MET A 221 -3.99 23.25 13.00
CA MET A 221 -4.97 22.43 13.70
C MET A 221 -5.52 21.31 12.82
N GLN A 222 -5.64 21.55 11.51
CA GLN A 222 -5.99 20.53 10.53
C GLN A 222 -4.89 19.45 10.40
N ASP A 223 -3.60 19.81 10.35
CA ASP A 223 -2.50 18.80 10.35
C ASP A 223 -2.45 18.00 11.67
N MET A 224 -2.72 18.65 12.80
CA MET A 224 -2.81 17.97 14.10
C MET A 224 -3.97 16.97 14.15
N LEU A 225 -5.15 17.36 13.66
CA LEU A 225 -6.30 16.47 13.57
C LEU A 225 -6.02 15.30 12.63
N LEU A 226 -5.48 15.55 11.44
CA LEU A 226 -5.13 14.51 10.47
C LEU A 226 -4.10 13.54 11.07
N LYS A 227 -3.12 14.06 11.81
CA LYS A 227 -2.17 13.22 12.55
C LYS A 227 -2.90 12.29 13.51
N ASP A 228 -3.80 12.80 14.33
CA ASP A 228 -4.53 12.02 15.32
C ASP A 228 -5.44 10.97 14.67
N GLN A 229 -6.13 11.34 13.59
CA GLN A 229 -6.95 10.45 12.78
C GLN A 229 -6.13 9.29 12.18
N MET A 230 -4.98 9.60 11.58
CA MET A 230 -4.07 8.61 11.01
C MET A 230 -3.44 7.72 12.07
N ASP A 231 -3.05 8.28 13.22
CA ASP A 231 -2.51 7.52 14.36
C ASP A 231 -3.53 6.53 14.93
N LEU A 232 -4.80 6.94 15.04
CA LEU A 232 -5.86 6.04 15.46
C LEU A 232 -6.09 4.96 14.41
N LEU A 233 -6.24 5.34 13.15
CA LEU A 233 -6.51 4.41 12.06
C LEU A 233 -5.40 3.37 11.91
N GLU A 234 -4.12 3.75 12.04
CA GLU A 234 -3.00 2.80 12.05
C GLU A 234 -3.23 1.74 13.14
N CYS A 235 -3.54 2.15 14.37
CA CYS A 235 -3.78 1.21 15.47
C CYS A 235 -4.98 0.29 15.23
N ILE A 236 -6.04 0.81 14.61
CA ILE A 236 -7.24 0.04 14.26
C ILE A 236 -6.94 -0.97 13.15
N LEU A 237 -6.26 -0.57 12.08
CA LEU A 237 -5.89 -1.45 10.98
C LEU A 237 -4.89 -2.52 11.39
N ILE A 238 -3.97 -2.20 12.30
CA ILE A 238 -3.10 -3.18 12.96
C ILE A 238 -3.94 -4.25 13.66
N LYS A 239 -4.89 -3.84 14.51
CA LYS A 239 -5.78 -4.78 15.21
C LYS A 239 -6.67 -5.54 14.24
N TYR A 240 -7.02 -4.97 13.09
CA TYR A 240 -7.87 -5.63 12.10
C TYR A 240 -7.12 -6.70 11.31
N PHE A 241 -5.99 -6.37 10.69
CA PHE A 241 -5.27 -7.26 9.78
C PHE A 241 -4.21 -8.13 10.46
N GLU A 242 -3.45 -7.60 11.42
CA GLU A 242 -2.25 -8.27 11.90
C GLU A 242 -2.51 -9.28 13.01
N VAL A 243 -1.73 -10.35 13.01
CA VAL A 243 -1.78 -11.40 14.03
C VAL A 243 -0.79 -11.09 15.14
N GLU A 244 -1.27 -11.04 16.38
CA GLU A 244 -0.45 -10.70 17.56
C GLU A 244 0.72 -11.69 17.79
N ASN A 245 0.59 -12.90 17.27
CA ASN A 245 1.47 -14.05 17.56
C ASN A 245 2.76 -14.04 16.72
N GLU A 246 2.84 -13.25 15.65
CA GLU A 246 3.95 -13.28 14.70
C GLU A 246 5.20 -12.52 15.18
N LYS A 247 5.16 -11.98 16.41
CA LYS A 247 6.25 -11.21 17.04
C LYS A 247 6.76 -10.05 16.19
N VAL A 248 6.01 -9.59 15.18
CA VAL A 248 6.41 -8.52 14.26
C VAL A 248 6.60 -7.19 15.01
N ARG A 249 5.91 -7.05 16.15
CA ARG A 249 6.05 -5.93 17.08
C ARG A 249 6.60 -6.36 18.44
N SER A 250 7.34 -5.46 19.06
CA SER A 250 7.77 -5.60 20.45
C SER A 250 6.62 -5.36 21.43
N PRO A 251 6.63 -5.96 22.63
CA PRO A 251 5.61 -5.71 23.65
C PRO A 251 5.46 -4.23 24.02
N ARG A 252 6.57 -3.48 24.01
CA ARG A 252 6.58 -2.04 24.27
C ARG A 252 5.82 -1.25 23.19
N GLU A 253 5.97 -1.64 21.93
CA GLU A 253 5.23 -1.02 20.82
C GLU A 253 3.73 -1.32 20.90
N VAL A 254 3.35 -2.54 21.31
CA VAL A 254 1.94 -2.91 21.53
C VAL A 254 1.34 -2.04 22.64
N GLN A 255 1.98 -2.01 23.80
CA GLN A 255 1.52 -1.20 24.95
C GLN A 255 1.42 0.30 24.59
N SER A 256 2.42 0.83 23.88
CA SER A 256 2.41 2.25 23.46
C SER A 256 1.25 2.56 22.51
N ARG A 257 0.83 1.62 21.67
CA ARG A 257 -0.31 1.80 20.76
C ARG A 257 -1.64 1.72 21.49
N GLU A 258 -1.78 0.82 22.46
CA GLU A 258 -2.98 0.75 23.30
C GLU A 258 -3.19 2.03 24.11
N ALA A 259 -2.11 2.55 24.72
CA ALA A 259 -2.15 3.84 25.39
C ALA A 259 -2.50 5.00 24.43
N ARG A 260 -2.04 4.92 23.17
CA ARG A 260 -2.37 5.91 22.14
C ARG A 260 -3.84 5.87 21.75
N VAL A 261 -4.41 4.68 21.53
CA VAL A 261 -5.85 4.52 21.25
C VAL A 261 -6.67 5.10 22.40
N ALA A 262 -6.32 4.77 23.65
CA ALA A 262 -7.02 5.30 24.83
C ALA A 262 -6.95 6.83 24.88
N SER A 263 -5.77 7.41 24.66
CA SER A 263 -5.58 8.85 24.63
C SER A 263 -6.42 9.52 23.54
N LEU A 264 -6.40 8.99 22.31
CA LEU A 264 -7.16 9.54 21.18
C LEU A 264 -8.68 9.38 21.35
N TYR A 265 -9.12 8.26 21.91
CA TYR A 265 -10.52 8.03 22.26
C TYR A 265 -11.05 9.11 23.23
N HIS A 266 -10.32 9.36 24.32
CA HIS A 266 -10.71 10.36 25.31
C HIS A 266 -10.59 11.78 24.76
N ALA A 267 -9.55 12.05 23.97
CA ALA A 267 -9.28 13.34 23.35
C ALA A 267 -10.41 13.81 22.43
N HIS A 268 -10.96 12.91 21.64
CA HIS A 268 -11.93 13.23 20.59
C HIS A 268 -13.36 12.84 20.94
N MET A 269 -13.58 12.29 22.14
CA MET A 269 -14.87 11.70 22.57
C MET A 269 -15.45 10.78 21.47
N LEU A 270 -14.57 9.97 20.87
CA LEU A 270 -14.90 9.23 19.66
C LEU A 270 -15.91 8.12 19.96
N GLN A 271 -17.08 8.20 19.34
CA GLN A 271 -18.15 7.22 19.52
C GLN A 271 -18.02 6.06 18.53
N ARG A 272 -17.61 6.39 17.30
CA ARG A 272 -17.67 5.48 16.15
C ARG A 272 -16.59 5.81 15.14
N LEU A 273 -15.98 4.79 14.57
CA LEU A 273 -15.11 4.88 13.40
C LEU A 273 -15.59 3.87 12.37
N GLN A 274 -16.04 4.32 11.20
CA GLN A 274 -16.33 3.45 10.08
C GLN A 274 -15.16 3.50 9.10
N VAL A 275 -14.72 2.32 8.66
CA VAL A 275 -13.61 2.18 7.71
C VAL A 275 -14.12 1.43 6.49
N ASP A 276 -13.97 2.03 5.32
CA ASP A 276 -14.25 1.43 4.02
C ASP A 276 -12.98 1.48 3.16
N LEU A 277 -12.35 0.32 2.98
CA LEU A 277 -11.12 0.20 2.20
C LEU A 277 -11.36 -0.13 0.72
N ALA A 278 -12.59 -0.06 0.23
CA ALA A 278 -12.88 -0.28 -1.18
C ALA A 278 -12.33 0.85 -2.07
N LEU A 279 -11.96 0.50 -3.29
CA LEU A 279 -11.73 1.45 -4.38
C LEU A 279 -12.86 1.35 -5.41
N GLU A 280 -13.04 2.40 -6.21
CA GLU A 280 -14.07 2.45 -7.24
C GLU A 280 -13.89 1.40 -8.35
N ALA A 281 -12.64 1.06 -8.69
CA ALA A 281 -12.30 0.06 -9.71
C ALA A 281 -11.25 -0.93 -9.18
N PRO A 282 -11.65 -1.92 -8.37
CA PRO A 282 -10.70 -2.87 -7.81
C PRO A 282 -10.26 -3.89 -8.86
N ASP A 283 -8.95 -4.12 -8.94
CA ASP A 283 -8.37 -5.27 -9.64
C ASP A 283 -8.04 -6.39 -8.63
N ALA A 284 -7.50 -7.51 -9.12
CA ALA A 284 -7.06 -8.63 -8.27
C ALA A 284 -5.98 -8.24 -7.24
N PHE A 285 -5.30 -7.10 -7.38
CA PHE A 285 -4.37 -6.61 -6.35
C PHE A 285 -5.08 -6.04 -5.13
N GLN A 286 -6.32 -5.59 -5.30
CA GLN A 286 -7.13 -4.99 -4.24
C GLN A 286 -7.91 -6.02 -3.41
N ASN A 287 -7.87 -7.31 -3.78
CA ASN A 287 -8.41 -8.40 -2.97
C ASN A 287 -7.47 -8.64 -1.78
N LEU A 288 -7.67 -7.88 -0.70
CA LEU A 288 -6.85 -7.94 0.50
C LEU A 288 -7.33 -9.07 1.43
N TYR A 289 -6.39 -9.70 2.12
CA TYR A 289 -6.68 -10.65 3.19
C TYR A 289 -5.55 -10.68 4.21
N SER A 290 -5.76 -11.35 5.35
CA SER A 290 -4.70 -11.74 6.27
C SER A 290 -5.04 -13.08 6.91
N ASP A 291 -4.19 -13.58 7.80
CA ASP A 291 -4.51 -14.79 8.55
C ASP A 291 -5.69 -14.59 9.54
N LYS A 292 -6.04 -13.33 9.82
CA LYS A 292 -7.16 -12.94 10.68
C LYS A 292 -8.43 -12.58 9.89
N VAL A 293 -8.28 -12.05 8.68
CA VAL A 293 -9.38 -11.49 7.89
C VAL A 293 -9.45 -12.19 6.54
N LYS A 294 -10.65 -12.66 6.18
CA LYS A 294 -10.88 -13.30 4.89
C LYS A 294 -10.67 -12.32 3.74
N GLU A 295 -10.33 -12.89 2.59
CA GLU A 295 -10.22 -12.18 1.32
C GLU A 295 -11.49 -11.41 0.99
N SER A 296 -11.32 -10.14 0.65
CA SER A 296 -12.39 -9.26 0.18
C SER A 296 -11.84 -8.14 -0.69
N ALA A 297 -12.59 -7.80 -1.75
CA ALA A 297 -12.38 -6.57 -2.51
C ALA A 297 -12.82 -5.30 -1.73
N ARG A 298 -13.61 -5.49 -0.66
CA ARG A 298 -14.11 -4.42 0.20
C ARG A 298 -14.06 -4.82 1.66
N HIS A 299 -13.16 -4.19 2.41
CA HIS A 299 -13.15 -4.27 3.87
C HIS A 299 -13.94 -3.10 4.43
N LEU A 300 -15.23 -3.33 4.67
CA LEU A 300 -16.12 -2.40 5.36
C LEU A 300 -16.37 -2.89 6.79
N PHE A 301 -15.98 -2.10 7.78
CA PHE A 301 -16.23 -2.40 9.18
C PHE A 301 -16.42 -1.13 9.99
N GLU A 302 -17.12 -1.28 11.10
CA GLU A 302 -17.32 -0.24 12.11
C GLU A 302 -16.58 -0.62 13.38
N VAL A 303 -15.98 0.37 14.02
CA VAL A 303 -15.37 0.26 15.33
C VAL A 303 -16.14 1.14 16.30
N THR A 304 -16.62 0.51 17.37
CA THR A 304 -17.15 1.18 18.56
C THR A 304 -16.18 0.97 19.71
N PHE A 305 -16.33 1.71 20.80
CA PHE A 305 -15.39 1.66 21.91
C PHE A 305 -16.10 1.27 23.21
N LYS A 306 -15.61 0.20 23.87
CA LYS A 306 -16.06 -0.19 25.23
C LYS A 306 -15.00 0.29 26.22
N GLY A 307 -15.12 1.53 26.69
CA GLY A 307 -13.98 2.22 27.30
C GLY A 307 -12.97 2.57 26.20
N SER A 308 -11.68 2.31 26.41
CA SER A 308 -10.62 2.53 25.39
C SER A 308 -10.41 1.34 24.45
N GLU A 309 -11.12 0.23 24.66
CA GLU A 309 -10.97 -0.97 23.85
C GLU A 309 -11.81 -0.89 22.56
N PRO A 310 -11.19 -1.01 21.36
CA PRO A 310 -11.92 -1.01 20.10
C PRO A 310 -12.63 -2.34 19.86
N VAL A 311 -13.92 -2.26 19.54
CA VAL A 311 -14.82 -3.38 19.25
C VAL A 311 -15.28 -3.30 17.80
N PHE A 312 -14.89 -4.30 17.01
CA PHE A 312 -15.17 -4.38 15.58
C PHE A 312 -16.54 -4.98 15.30
N ARG A 313 -17.26 -4.41 14.33
CA ARG A 313 -18.55 -4.88 13.81
C ARG A 313 -18.53 -4.79 12.29
N VAL A 314 -19.16 -5.74 11.60
CA VAL A 314 -19.36 -5.66 10.16
C VAL A 314 -20.77 -5.14 9.90
N PRO A 315 -20.95 -3.99 9.25
CA PRO A 315 -22.29 -3.46 8.93
C PRO A 315 -23.12 -4.50 8.17
N GLY A 316 -24.35 -4.76 8.62
CA GLY A 316 -25.30 -5.62 7.92
C GLY A 316 -25.27 -7.13 8.25
N LYS A 317 -24.46 -7.57 9.22
CA LYS A 317 -24.67 -8.88 9.88
C LYS A 317 -25.28 -8.66 11.27
N ALA A 318 -26.59 -8.90 11.37
CA ALA A 318 -27.32 -8.94 12.63
C ALA A 318 -26.94 -10.16 13.48
#